data_AF-A0A9D4PBD0-F1
#
_entry.id   AF-A0A9D4PBD0-F1
#
_cell.length_a   1.000
_cell.length_b   1.000
_cell.length_c   1.000
_cell.angle_alpha   90.00
_cell.angle_beta   90.00
_cell.angle_gamma   90.00
#
_symmetry.space_group_name_H-M   'P 1'
#
loop_
_entity.id
_entity.type
_entity.pdbx_description
1 polymer ?
#
loop_
_entity_poly.entity_id
_entity_poly.type
_entity_poly.pdbx_seq_one_letter_code
_entity_poly.pdbx_strand_id
1 'polypeptide(L)'
;MEGVGTSEEGPGLVSGGKTDIAKEALYDNSRGSGLLCEARSGVLRTRSLRARYTAELATMCPLCQGAEETIRHIVLECTGLRPAIHDAQDSGTSGQSAMGATNDNSALARALGFRGSGEPPGWEAVEATKRRLECWWRKQVEQTRAPRR
;
A
#
# COMPACT_ATOMS: atom_id res chain seq x y z
N MET A 1 -4.90 -18.95 54.04
CA MET A 1 -3.88 -18.91 52.97
C MET A 1 -4.64 -19.25 51.69
N GLU A 2 -5.44 -18.34 51.16
CA GLU A 2 -5.04 -17.17 50.33
C GLU A 2 -4.12 -17.63 49.19
N GLY A 3 -4.42 -17.49 47.91
CA GLY A 3 -5.51 -16.86 47.18
C GLY A 3 -5.13 -16.93 45.68
N VAL A 4 -6.12 -17.12 44.81
CA VAL A 4 -5.98 -17.15 43.34
C VAL A 4 -5.55 -15.77 42.83
N GLY A 5 -4.66 -15.73 41.85
CA GLY A 5 -4.25 -14.51 41.16
C GLY A 5 -3.72 -14.81 39.77
N THR A 6 -4.63 -14.96 38.81
CA THR A 6 -4.38 -14.91 37.37
C THR A 6 -3.90 -13.51 37.00
N SER A 7 -2.72 -13.39 36.41
CA SER A 7 -2.29 -12.19 35.69
C SER A 7 -1.94 -12.59 34.26
N GLU A 8 -2.88 -12.30 33.38
CA GLU A 8 -2.74 -12.39 31.94
C GLU A 8 -1.73 -11.33 31.49
N GLU A 9 -0.51 -11.76 31.15
CA GLU A 9 0.48 -10.89 30.53
C GLU A 9 0.05 -10.61 29.07
N GLY A 10 -0.58 -9.45 28.86
CA GLY A 10 -0.78 -8.92 27.52
C GLY A 10 0.56 -8.65 26.83
N PRO A 11 0.72 -8.92 25.53
CA PRO A 11 2.00 -8.76 24.87
C PRO A 11 2.34 -7.27 24.68
N GLY A 12 3.23 -6.79 25.53
CA GLY A 12 4.48 -6.16 25.10
C GLY A 12 4.41 -4.71 24.67
N LEU A 13 4.24 -3.79 25.63
CA LEU A 13 4.83 -2.46 25.53
C LEU A 13 6.37 -2.63 25.57
N VAL A 14 7.07 -2.32 24.48
CA VAL A 14 8.53 -2.51 24.40
C VAL A 14 9.28 -1.51 25.30
N SER A 15 9.58 -1.89 26.53
CA SER A 15 10.45 -1.16 27.47
C SER A 15 11.75 -1.90 27.78
N GLY A 16 12.27 -2.67 26.81
CA GLY A 16 13.60 -3.28 26.84
C GLY A 16 14.46 -2.66 25.75
N GLY A 17 15.65 -2.18 26.10
CA GLY A 17 16.57 -1.53 25.16
C GLY A 17 16.76 -2.36 23.90
N LYS A 18 16.47 -1.78 22.73
CA LYS A 18 16.62 -2.45 21.43
C LYS A 18 18.10 -2.73 21.18
N THR A 19 18.53 -3.96 21.42
CA THR A 19 19.95 -4.37 21.29
C THR A 19 20.36 -4.66 19.84
N ASP A 20 19.38 -4.79 18.94
CA ASP A 20 19.62 -5.05 17.52
C ASP A 20 18.58 -4.35 16.64
N ILE A 21 19.05 -3.76 15.52
CA ILE A 21 18.22 -3.17 14.48
C ILE A 21 18.49 -3.95 13.20
N ALA A 22 17.76 -5.06 13.05
CA ALA A 22 17.78 -5.81 11.80
C ALA A 22 17.20 -4.97 10.65
N LYS A 23 17.78 -5.12 9.46
CA LYS A 23 17.27 -4.48 8.25
C LYS A 23 15.98 -5.18 7.83
N GLU A 24 14.92 -4.40 7.67
CA GLU A 24 13.67 -4.89 7.09
C GLU A 24 13.89 -5.19 5.60
N ALA A 25 13.61 -6.42 5.18
CA ALA A 25 13.78 -6.83 3.79
C ALA A 25 12.76 -6.14 2.86
N LEU A 26 11.70 -5.56 3.44
CA LEU A 26 10.62 -4.86 2.72
C LEU A 26 11.10 -3.62 1.99
N TYR A 27 12.08 -2.93 2.55
CA TYR A 27 12.49 -1.62 2.10
C TYR A 27 13.92 -1.61 1.59
N ASP A 28 14.10 -0.87 0.51
CA ASP A 28 15.39 -0.48 -0.04
C ASP A 28 15.45 1.06 -0.18
N ASN A 29 16.53 1.58 -0.78
CA ASN A 29 16.71 3.01 -0.98
C ASN A 29 16.03 3.54 -2.26
N SER A 30 15.11 2.77 -2.86
CA SER A 30 14.36 3.22 -4.04
C SER A 30 13.27 4.23 -3.68
N ARG A 31 12.81 4.97 -4.70
CA ARG A 31 11.65 5.84 -4.58
C ARG A 31 10.39 5.04 -4.24
N GLY A 32 10.23 3.87 -4.84
CA GLY A 32 9.10 2.97 -4.61
C GLY A 32 9.00 2.51 -3.16
N SER A 33 10.13 2.19 -2.51
CA SER A 33 10.15 1.84 -1.08
C SER A 33 9.73 3.00 -0.18
N GLY A 34 10.16 4.23 -0.48
CA GLY A 34 9.71 5.42 0.26
C GLY A 34 8.21 5.65 0.12
N LEU A 35 7.67 5.54 -1.09
CA LEU A 35 6.24 5.69 -1.36
C LEU A 35 5.41 4.55 -0.73
N LEU A 36 5.94 3.32 -0.71
CA LEU A 36 5.31 2.19 -0.03
C LEU A 36 5.18 2.46 1.47
N CYS A 37 6.21 3.05 2.10
CA CYS A 37 6.16 3.43 3.51
C CYS A 37 5.06 4.47 3.78
N GLU A 38 4.93 5.49 2.93
CA GLU A 38 3.84 6.47 3.02
C GLU A 38 2.46 5.81 2.83
N ALA A 39 2.33 4.88 1.88
CA ALA A 39 1.09 4.16 1.63
C ALA A 39 0.68 3.27 2.82
N ARG A 40 1.64 2.54 3.41
CA ARG A 40 1.42 1.69 4.59
C ARG A 40 1.00 2.48 5.83
N SER A 41 1.54 3.68 5.99
CA SER A 41 1.20 4.57 7.10
C SER A 41 -0.04 5.44 6.83
N GLY A 42 -0.63 5.36 5.64
CA GLY A 42 -1.82 6.12 5.27
C GLY A 42 -1.56 7.60 4.94
N VAL A 43 -0.30 8.00 4.76
CA VAL A 43 0.11 9.40 4.53
C VAL A 43 0.58 9.67 3.10
N LEU A 44 0.42 8.71 2.19
CA LEU A 44 0.69 8.91 0.77
C LEU A 44 -0.11 10.11 0.27
N ARG A 45 0.58 11.04 -0.39
CA ARG A 45 0.08 12.38 -0.78
C ARG A 45 -0.90 12.36 -1.97
N THR A 46 -1.86 11.47 -1.90
CA THR A 46 -2.98 11.34 -2.84
C THR A 46 -3.87 12.59 -2.83
N ARG A 47 -4.62 12.85 -3.90
CA ARG A 47 -5.56 13.98 -3.93
C ARG A 47 -6.62 13.87 -2.85
N SER A 48 -7.12 12.67 -2.55
CA SER A 48 -8.05 12.45 -1.43
C SER A 48 -7.48 12.89 -0.09
N LEU A 49 -6.21 12.56 0.20
CA LEU A 49 -5.56 13.01 1.43
C LEU A 49 -5.40 14.52 1.45
N ARG A 50 -4.95 15.11 0.33
CA ARG A 50 -4.72 16.56 0.22
C ARG A 50 -6.02 17.37 0.34
N ALA A 51 -7.13 16.85 -0.18
CA ALA A 51 -8.43 17.51 -0.13
C ALA A 51 -8.95 17.70 1.30
N ARG A 52 -8.47 16.90 2.27
CA ARG A 52 -8.78 17.11 3.69
C ARG A 52 -8.23 18.43 4.24
N TYR A 53 -7.22 19.02 3.61
CA TYR A 53 -6.52 20.21 4.07
C TYR A 53 -6.44 21.32 3.01
N THR A 54 -7.08 21.13 1.85
CA THR A 54 -7.11 22.11 0.76
C THR A 54 -8.54 22.22 0.26
N ALA A 55 -9.18 23.37 0.54
CA ALA A 55 -10.55 23.63 0.12
C ALA A 55 -10.68 23.51 -1.41
N GLU A 56 -11.81 22.95 -1.85
CA GLU A 56 -12.20 22.83 -3.27
C GLU A 56 -11.22 22.04 -4.15
N LEU A 57 -10.29 21.28 -3.55
CA LEU A 57 -9.39 20.42 -4.30
C LEU A 57 -10.16 19.22 -4.85
N ALA A 58 -10.24 19.10 -6.18
CA ALA A 58 -10.79 17.92 -6.83
C ALA A 58 -10.03 16.65 -6.38
N THR A 59 -10.78 15.62 -6.00
CA THR A 59 -10.26 14.33 -5.50
C THR A 59 -10.10 13.29 -6.60
N MET A 60 -10.65 13.54 -7.79
CA MET A 60 -10.60 12.63 -8.94
C MET A 60 -9.16 12.33 -9.39
N CYS A 61 -8.90 11.05 -9.71
CA CYS A 61 -7.63 10.62 -10.23
C CYS A 61 -7.36 11.25 -11.61
N PRO A 62 -6.29 12.05 -11.77
CA PRO A 62 -6.00 12.70 -13.04
C PRO A 62 -5.52 11.71 -14.11
N LEU A 63 -5.15 10.48 -13.73
CA LEU A 63 -4.61 9.48 -14.64
C LEU A 63 -5.69 8.69 -15.36
N CYS A 64 -6.72 8.23 -14.64
CA CYS A 64 -7.80 7.45 -15.21
C CYS A 64 -9.12 8.21 -15.31
N GLN A 65 -9.29 9.28 -14.53
CA GLN A 65 -10.52 10.09 -14.41
C GLN A 65 -11.79 9.30 -14.04
N GLY A 66 -11.67 8.01 -13.71
CA GLY A 66 -12.80 7.12 -13.43
C GLY A 66 -13.13 6.93 -11.95
N ALA A 67 -12.22 7.33 -11.04
CA ALA A 67 -12.42 7.20 -9.61
C ALA A 67 -11.62 8.24 -8.81
N GLU A 68 -11.94 8.35 -7.51
CA GLU A 68 -11.18 9.15 -6.56
C GLU A 68 -9.74 8.64 -6.41
N GLU A 69 -8.77 9.56 -6.36
CA GLU A 69 -7.37 9.20 -6.14
C GLU A 69 -7.13 8.85 -4.67
N THR A 70 -7.42 7.61 -4.30
CA THR A 70 -7.10 7.03 -2.99
C THR A 70 -5.86 6.12 -3.06
N ILE A 71 -5.32 5.73 -1.90
CA ILE A 71 -4.24 4.72 -1.83
C ILE A 71 -4.68 3.41 -2.50
N ARG A 72 -5.90 2.94 -2.18
CA ARG A 72 -6.48 1.74 -2.78
C ARG A 72 -6.54 1.87 -4.30
N HIS A 73 -7.03 3.00 -4.78
CA HIS A 73 -7.15 3.24 -6.21
C HIS A 73 -5.78 3.17 -6.91
N ILE A 74 -4.78 3.88 -6.40
CA ILE A 74 -3.43 3.88 -6.98
C ILE A 74 -2.82 2.48 -6.95
N VAL A 75 -2.92 1.79 -5.83
CA VAL A 75 -2.28 0.49 -5.63
C VAL A 75 -2.96 -0.61 -6.44
N LEU A 76 -4.29 -0.67 -6.48
CA LEU A 76 -5.02 -1.82 -7.04
C LEU A 76 -5.77 -1.52 -8.35
N GLU A 77 -6.37 -0.34 -8.49
CA GLU A 77 -7.50 -0.16 -9.43
C GLU A 77 -7.18 0.77 -10.61
N CYS A 78 -6.19 1.66 -10.47
CA CYS A 78 -5.93 2.71 -11.46
C CYS A 78 -5.48 2.15 -12.82
N THR A 79 -6.35 2.21 -13.83
CA THR A 79 -6.06 1.70 -15.18
C THR A 79 -4.98 2.50 -15.91
N GLY A 80 -4.73 3.75 -15.50
CA GLY A 80 -3.69 4.63 -16.03
C GLY A 80 -2.27 4.35 -15.50
N LEU A 81 -2.11 3.35 -14.63
CA LEU A 81 -0.82 2.95 -14.04
C LEU A 81 -0.35 1.57 -14.53
N ARG A 82 0.96 1.40 -14.57
CA ARG A 82 1.64 0.13 -14.91
C ARG A 82 2.77 -0.16 -13.90
N PRO A 83 3.07 -1.44 -13.61
CA PRO A 83 2.33 -2.64 -14.04
C PRO A 83 0.96 -2.71 -13.37
N ALA A 84 -0.01 -3.42 -13.95
CA ALA A 84 -1.21 -3.77 -13.20
C ALA A 84 -0.84 -4.85 -12.17
N ILE A 85 -1.48 -4.84 -10.99
CA ILE A 85 -1.17 -5.84 -9.95
C ILE A 85 -1.58 -7.26 -10.40
N HIS A 86 -2.57 -7.36 -11.29
CA HIS A 86 -3.00 -8.64 -11.89
C HIS A 86 -1.93 -9.25 -12.81
N ASP A 87 -1.10 -8.42 -13.45
CA ASP A 87 -0.04 -8.90 -14.38
C ASP A 87 1.06 -9.68 -13.64
N ALA A 88 1.14 -9.56 -12.31
CA ALA A 88 2.11 -10.25 -11.46
C ALA A 88 1.60 -11.63 -10.98
N GLN A 89 0.40 -12.06 -11.35
CA GLN A 89 -0.15 -13.36 -10.94
C GLN A 89 -0.15 -14.42 -12.07
N ASP A 90 0.30 -14.06 -13.28
CA ASP A 90 0.33 -14.96 -14.46
C ASP A 90 1.56 -15.88 -14.53
N SER A 91 2.07 -16.30 -13.38
CA SER A 91 3.07 -17.37 -13.26
C SER A 91 2.46 -18.63 -12.64
N GLY A 92 1.37 -19.14 -13.25
CA GLY A 92 0.99 -20.56 -13.12
C GLY A 92 0.05 -20.93 -11.96
N THR A 93 -1.24 -20.65 -12.10
CA THR A 93 -2.28 -21.63 -11.71
C THR A 93 -3.56 -21.38 -12.51
N SER A 94 -3.81 -22.26 -13.47
CA SER A 94 -5.10 -22.35 -14.19
C SER A 94 -6.15 -22.90 -13.24
N GLY A 95 -7.24 -22.16 -13.00
CA GLY A 95 -8.39 -22.71 -12.30
C GLY A 95 -9.39 -21.70 -11.74
N GLN A 96 -10.37 -21.35 -12.57
CA GLN A 96 -11.73 -20.86 -12.24
C GLN A 96 -11.92 -19.40 -11.80
N SER A 97 -12.64 -18.70 -12.69
CA SER A 97 -13.28 -17.38 -12.58
C SER A 97 -14.09 -17.13 -11.30
N ALA A 98 -14.16 -15.87 -10.88
CA ALA A 98 -15.46 -15.22 -10.66
C ALA A 98 -15.32 -13.68 -10.67
N MET A 99 -16.18 -13.04 -11.45
CA MET A 99 -16.66 -11.67 -11.23
C MET A 99 -16.88 -11.43 -9.74
N GLY A 100 -16.16 -10.47 -9.18
CA GLY A 100 -16.35 -10.05 -7.81
C GLY A 100 -15.36 -8.95 -7.48
N ALA A 101 -15.76 -7.70 -7.70
CA ALA A 101 -15.13 -6.56 -7.05
C ALA A 101 -15.42 -6.68 -5.55
N THR A 102 -14.78 -7.63 -4.88
CA THR A 102 -14.75 -7.66 -3.43
C THR A 102 -13.98 -6.41 -3.02
N ASN A 103 -14.61 -5.62 -2.17
CA ASN A 103 -14.07 -4.61 -1.27
C ASN A 103 -13.01 -5.19 -0.32
N ASP A 104 -12.12 -6.02 -0.87
CA ASP A 104 -11.24 -6.88 -0.12
C ASP A 104 -10.05 -6.05 0.36
N ASN A 105 -10.06 -5.75 1.65
CA ASN A 105 -8.94 -5.12 2.32
C ASN A 105 -7.73 -6.07 2.38
N SER A 106 -7.92 -7.38 2.20
CA SER A 106 -6.82 -8.35 2.17
C SER A 106 -5.91 -8.14 0.96
N ALA A 107 -6.47 -7.83 -0.21
CA ALA A 107 -5.70 -7.57 -1.42
C ALA A 107 -4.81 -6.32 -1.26
N LEU A 108 -5.38 -5.25 -0.67
CA LEU A 108 -4.62 -4.03 -0.38
C LEU A 108 -3.57 -4.30 0.70
N ALA A 109 -3.93 -5.03 1.76
CA ALA A 109 -3.03 -5.41 2.83
C ALA A 109 -1.82 -6.18 2.27
N ARG A 110 -2.06 -7.18 1.43
CA ARG A 110 -1.02 -7.98 0.77
C ARG A 110 -0.14 -7.14 -0.15
N ALA A 111 -0.73 -6.28 -0.97
CA ALA A 111 0.00 -5.37 -1.86
C ALA A 111 0.91 -4.40 -1.09
N LEU A 112 0.44 -3.95 0.08
CA LEU A 112 1.22 -3.11 0.99
C LEU A 112 2.21 -3.91 1.85
N GLY A 113 2.26 -5.24 1.73
CA GLY A 113 3.16 -6.12 2.49
C GLY A 113 2.76 -6.31 3.95
N PHE A 114 1.47 -6.17 4.29
CA PHE A 114 0.93 -6.67 5.55
C PHE A 114 0.69 -8.18 5.40
N ARG A 115 1.10 -8.94 6.42
CA ARG A 115 1.14 -10.40 6.38
C ARG A 115 0.01 -10.97 7.23
N GLY A 116 -0.73 -11.94 6.70
CA GLY A 116 -1.52 -12.85 7.52
C GLY A 116 -0.61 -13.82 8.28
N SER A 117 -1.07 -14.35 9.41
CA SER A 117 -0.33 -15.38 10.14
C SER A 117 -0.09 -16.61 9.24
N GLY A 118 1.18 -16.90 8.89
CA GLY A 118 1.57 -18.15 8.23
C GLY A 118 1.83 -18.10 6.71
N GLU A 119 1.53 -17.01 6.00
CA GLU A 119 1.75 -16.97 4.53
C GLU A 119 3.18 -16.58 4.16
N PRO A 120 3.81 -17.16 3.12
CA PRO A 120 5.12 -16.69 2.66
C PRO A 120 5.06 -15.19 2.30
N PRO A 121 6.16 -14.44 2.46
CA PRO A 121 6.16 -13.01 2.17
C PRO A 121 5.83 -12.79 0.68
N GLY A 122 4.74 -12.05 0.42
CA GLY A 122 4.26 -11.69 -0.91
C GLY A 122 5.14 -10.66 -1.62
N TRP A 123 6.44 -10.92 -1.70
CA TRP A 123 7.47 -10.03 -2.25
C TRP A 123 7.12 -9.51 -3.63
N GLU A 124 6.60 -10.37 -4.50
CA GLU A 124 6.22 -9.99 -5.85
C GLU A 124 5.11 -8.92 -5.88
N ALA A 125 4.10 -9.05 -5.01
CA ALA A 125 3.02 -8.06 -4.91
C ALA A 125 3.53 -6.72 -4.35
N VAL A 126 4.47 -6.78 -3.40
CA VAL A 126 5.14 -5.60 -2.85
C VAL A 126 5.99 -4.91 -3.92
N GLU A 127 6.80 -5.66 -4.66
CA GLU A 127 7.63 -5.12 -5.74
C GLU A 127 6.79 -4.55 -6.88
N ALA A 128 5.70 -5.21 -7.25
CA ALA A 128 4.73 -4.66 -8.20
C ALA A 128 4.13 -3.34 -7.68
N THR A 129 3.79 -3.28 -6.39
CA THR A 129 3.27 -2.07 -5.74
C THR A 129 4.30 -0.94 -5.72
N LYS A 130 5.56 -1.21 -5.39
CA LYS A 130 6.66 -0.22 -5.47
C LYS A 130 6.77 0.36 -6.88
N ARG A 131 6.86 -0.50 -7.91
CA ARG A 131 6.94 -0.07 -9.32
C ARG A 131 5.75 0.78 -9.73
N ARG A 132 4.56 0.40 -9.29
CA ARG A 132 3.31 1.10 -9.59
C ARG A 132 3.23 2.47 -8.91
N LEU A 133 3.65 2.56 -7.65
CA LEU A 133 3.77 3.82 -6.91
C LEU A 133 4.80 4.76 -7.55
N GLU A 134 5.93 4.24 -8.02
CA GLU A 134 6.89 5.05 -8.77
C GLU A 134 6.33 5.58 -10.08
N CYS A 135 5.59 4.75 -10.83
CA CYS A 135 4.91 5.17 -12.05
C CYS A 135 3.93 6.33 -11.76
N TRP A 136 3.13 6.18 -10.69
CA TRP A 136 2.23 7.24 -10.22
C TRP A 136 2.98 8.52 -9.87
N TRP A 137 4.06 8.41 -9.09
CA TRP A 137 4.85 9.57 -8.68
C TRP A 137 5.45 10.30 -9.89
N ARG A 138 6.01 9.59 -10.87
CA ARG A 138 6.55 10.20 -12.09
C ARG A 138 5.48 10.98 -12.85
N LYS A 139 4.29 10.39 -13.03
CA LYS A 139 3.16 11.06 -13.70
C LYS A 139 2.63 12.27 -12.92
N GLN A 140 2.62 12.21 -11.59
CA GLN A 140 2.29 13.35 -10.73
C GLN A 140 3.30 14.49 -10.91
N VAL A 141 4.60 14.18 -10.90
CA VAL A 141 5.66 15.17 -11.13
C VAL A 141 5.52 15.82 -12.51
N GLU A 142 5.27 15.02 -13.55
CA GLU A 142 5.00 15.53 -14.91
C GLU A 142 3.81 16.49 -14.94
N GLN A 143 2.72 16.17 -14.26
CA GLN A 143 1.54 17.05 -14.16
C GLN A 143 1.82 18.35 -13.42
N THR A 144 2.64 18.31 -12.36
CA THR A 144 3.02 19.54 -11.65
C THR A 144 3.99 20.42 -12.45
N ARG A 145 4.73 19.83 -13.40
CA ARG A 145 5.67 20.54 -14.28
C ARG A 145 5.03 21.07 -15.57
N ALA A 146 3.93 20.48 -16.02
CA ALA A 146 3.19 20.97 -17.17
C ALA A 146 2.62 22.37 -16.89
N PRO A 147 2.67 23.31 -17.85
CA PRO A 147 2.03 24.61 -17.67
C PRO A 147 0.54 24.38 -17.43
N ARG A 148 0.02 24.95 -16.33
CA ARG A 148 -1.42 24.96 -16.08
C ARG A 148 -2.04 25.79 -17.19
N ARG A 149 -2.75 25.13 -18.11
CA ARG A 149 -3.49 25.75 -19.20
C ARG A 149 -4.63 26.60 -18.66
#